data_AF-A0A146KDR0-F1
#
_entry.id   AF-A0A146KDR0-F1
#
_cell.length_a   1.000
_cell.length_b   1.000
_cell.length_c   1.000
_cell.angle_alpha   90.00
_cell.angle_beta   90.00
_cell.angle_gamma   90.00
#
_symmetry.space_group_name_H-M   'P 1'
#
loop_
_entity.id
_entity.type
_entity.pdbx_description
1 polymer ?
#
loop_
_entity_poly.entity_id
_entity_poly.type
_entity_poly.pdbx_seq_one_letter_code
_entity_poly.pdbx_strand_id
1 'polypeptide(L)'
;QLEKYKDNIKLITSGPLYNPKYNTIKITFEQPFDSRIDINQFSLVVAQKGDKYKFAFLIKEAKAECIQDLVNVLEEMKIPLANKIKWIFDNYDSFLLKIYQWFERYQTVDEQGSTAMRYLLRQQPAYIVKKPEPKQKPEAPQHEPEPIKVQKEAPIEPKPIHVHVEQPKETIPFELRMRTDKPLQLIDQSQ
;
A
#
# COMPACT_ATOMS: atom_id res chain seq x y z
N GLN A 1 14.50 -26.37 -10.39
CA GLN A 1 13.62 -25.84 -9.32
C GLN A 1 12.54 -24.89 -9.84
N LEU A 2 12.79 -24.12 -10.92
CA LEU A 2 11.80 -23.23 -11.54
C LEU A 2 11.16 -23.78 -12.83
N GLU A 3 11.34 -25.08 -13.14
CA GLU A 3 10.89 -25.68 -14.40
C GLU A 3 9.38 -25.52 -14.64
N LYS A 4 8.58 -25.63 -13.57
CA LYS A 4 7.12 -25.39 -13.59
C LYS A 4 6.76 -23.96 -14.05
N TYR A 5 7.66 -23.00 -13.87
CA TYR A 5 7.44 -21.57 -14.11
C TYR A 5 8.25 -21.05 -15.30
N LYS A 6 8.79 -21.93 -16.15
CA LYS A 6 9.69 -21.52 -17.23
C LYS A 6 9.04 -20.55 -18.22
N ASP A 7 7.76 -20.72 -18.50
CA ASP A 7 7.02 -19.88 -19.46
C ASP A 7 6.83 -18.44 -18.94
N ASN A 8 6.90 -18.26 -17.63
CA ASN A 8 6.86 -16.97 -16.94
C ASN A 8 8.21 -16.26 -16.91
N ILE A 9 9.31 -16.95 -17.24
CA ILE A 9 10.68 -16.45 -17.12
C ILE A 9 11.24 -16.18 -18.52
N LYS A 10 11.57 -14.92 -18.80
CA LYS A 10 12.12 -14.49 -20.08
C LYS A 10 13.48 -13.83 -19.90
N LEU A 11 14.47 -14.31 -20.65
CA LEU A 11 15.76 -13.65 -20.77
C LEU A 11 15.61 -12.37 -21.59
N ILE A 12 16.14 -11.25 -21.07
CA ILE A 12 16.14 -9.97 -21.77
C ILE A 12 17.45 -9.80 -22.53
N THR A 13 17.38 -9.86 -23.86
CA THR A 13 18.52 -9.72 -24.76
C THR A 13 18.53 -8.43 -25.57
N SER A 14 17.46 -7.63 -25.49
CA SER A 14 17.32 -6.33 -26.18
C SER A 14 16.28 -5.43 -25.48
N GLY A 15 16.23 -4.14 -25.87
CA GLY A 15 15.26 -3.17 -25.36
C GLY A 15 15.75 -2.29 -24.18
N PRO A 16 14.88 -1.48 -23.59
CA PRO A 16 15.27 -0.44 -22.60
C PRO A 16 15.79 -1.01 -21.27
N LEU A 17 15.47 -2.27 -20.95
CA LEU A 17 15.96 -2.97 -19.76
C LEU A 17 17.23 -3.79 -20.03
N TYR A 18 17.66 -3.88 -21.29
CA TYR A 18 18.86 -4.63 -21.66
C TYR A 18 20.11 -3.79 -21.41
N ASN A 19 21.11 -4.43 -20.80
CA ASN A 19 22.44 -3.88 -20.69
C ASN A 19 23.45 -5.03 -20.85
N PRO A 20 24.37 -4.99 -21.82
CA PRO A 20 25.29 -6.08 -22.10
C PRO A 20 26.23 -6.42 -20.93
N LYS A 21 26.36 -5.53 -19.94
CA LYS A 21 27.14 -5.77 -18.72
C LYS A 21 26.42 -6.62 -17.67
N TYR A 22 25.14 -6.94 -17.91
CA TYR A 22 24.28 -7.67 -16.98
C TYR A 22 23.60 -8.83 -17.67
N ASN A 23 23.41 -9.93 -16.93
CA ASN A 23 22.45 -10.95 -17.31
C ASN A 23 21.10 -10.58 -16.69
N THR A 24 20.13 -10.22 -17.52
CA THR A 24 18.84 -9.70 -17.06
C THR A 24 17.71 -10.68 -17.41
N ILE A 25 16.96 -11.09 -16.40
CA ILE A 25 15.74 -11.89 -16.58
C ILE A 25 14.52 -11.10 -16.12
N LYS A 26 13.40 -11.29 -16.81
CA LYS A 26 12.07 -10.82 -16.40
C LYS A 26 11.24 -12.04 -16.03
N ILE A 27 10.68 -12.01 -14.83
CA ILE A 27 9.80 -13.06 -14.30
C ILE A 27 8.42 -12.44 -14.16
N THR A 28 7.39 -13.06 -14.75
CA THR A 28 6.01 -12.56 -14.70
C THR A 28 5.18 -13.43 -13.75
N PHE A 29 4.61 -12.81 -12.72
CA PHE A 29 3.70 -13.46 -11.79
C PHE A 29 2.27 -13.13 -12.20
N GLU A 30 1.51 -14.15 -12.59
CA GLU A 30 0.10 -14.03 -12.92
C GLU A 30 -0.74 -14.24 -11.66
N GLN A 31 -1.84 -13.50 -11.56
CA GLN A 31 -2.78 -13.62 -10.47
C GLN A 31 -3.40 -15.03 -10.44
N PRO A 32 -3.30 -15.76 -9.32
CA PRO A 32 -4.05 -17.00 -9.13
C PRO A 32 -5.57 -16.77 -9.16
N PHE A 33 -6.34 -17.76 -9.61
CA PHE A 33 -7.80 -17.66 -9.72
C PHE A 33 -8.50 -17.35 -8.37
N ASP A 34 -7.90 -17.78 -7.27
CA ASP A 34 -8.38 -17.61 -5.90
C ASP A 34 -7.78 -16.39 -5.18
N SER A 35 -7.01 -15.57 -5.89
CA SER A 35 -6.38 -14.38 -5.34
C SER A 35 -7.40 -13.36 -4.85
N ARG A 36 -7.09 -12.78 -3.69
CA ARG A 36 -7.87 -11.71 -3.06
C ARG A 36 -7.34 -10.32 -3.40
N ILE A 37 -6.27 -10.23 -4.18
CA ILE A 37 -5.59 -8.97 -4.49
C ILE A 37 -5.92 -8.56 -5.91
N ASP A 38 -6.33 -7.31 -6.10
CA ASP A 38 -6.66 -6.76 -7.43
C ASP A 38 -5.40 -6.30 -8.18
N ILE A 39 -4.50 -7.24 -8.41
CA ILE A 39 -3.36 -7.08 -9.30
C ILE A 39 -3.36 -8.29 -10.23
N ASN A 40 -3.76 -8.09 -11.48
CA ASN A 40 -3.87 -9.17 -12.47
C ASN A 40 -2.52 -9.85 -12.76
N GLN A 41 -1.45 -9.06 -12.78
CA GLN A 41 -0.09 -9.57 -12.93
C GLN A 41 0.91 -8.51 -12.49
N PHE A 42 2.11 -8.97 -12.14
CA PHE A 42 3.28 -8.10 -12.00
C PHE A 42 4.53 -8.79 -12.53
N SER A 43 5.62 -8.03 -12.68
CA SER A 43 6.90 -8.62 -13.06
C SER A 43 8.01 -8.26 -12.11
N LEU A 44 8.94 -9.18 -11.90
CA LEU A 44 10.23 -8.94 -11.27
C LEU A 44 11.30 -8.96 -12.36
N VAL A 45 12.06 -7.87 -12.46
CA VAL A 45 13.27 -7.79 -13.27
C VAL A 45 14.45 -8.04 -12.35
N VAL A 46 15.28 -9.03 -12.70
CA VAL A 46 16.51 -9.34 -11.97
C VAL A 46 17.68 -9.11 -12.92
N ALA A 47 18.54 -8.16 -12.58
CA ALA A 47 19.79 -7.91 -13.29
C ALA A 47 20.96 -8.44 -12.46
N GLN A 48 21.72 -9.38 -13.01
CA GLN A 48 22.88 -9.99 -12.36
C GLN A 48 24.18 -9.46 -12.97
N LYS A 49 25.14 -9.10 -12.11
CA LYS A 49 26.53 -8.80 -12.49
C LYS A 49 27.49 -9.45 -11.50
N GLY A 50 28.15 -10.53 -11.91
CA GLY A 50 28.88 -11.41 -10.99
C GLY A 50 27.92 -12.01 -9.95
N ASP A 51 28.28 -11.91 -8.67
CA ASP A 51 27.46 -12.40 -7.55
C ASP A 51 26.43 -11.40 -7.05
N LYS A 52 26.36 -10.20 -7.65
CA LYS A 52 25.44 -9.14 -7.23
C LYS A 52 24.17 -9.18 -8.09
N TYR A 53 23.03 -9.07 -7.41
CA TYR A 53 21.71 -8.94 -8.01
C TYR A 53 21.15 -7.54 -7.78
N LYS A 54 20.43 -7.01 -8.76
CA LYS A 54 19.56 -5.85 -8.62
C LYS A 54 18.14 -6.24 -8.98
N PHE A 55 17.19 -5.78 -8.19
CA PHE A 55 15.77 -6.11 -8.33
C PHE A 55 14.98 -4.86 -8.69
N ALA A 56 13.98 -5.02 -9.55
CA ALA A 56 12.96 -4.01 -9.80
C ALA A 56 11.63 -4.70 -10.06
N PHE A 57 10.56 -4.23 -9.41
CA PHE A 57 9.21 -4.68 -9.72
C PHE A 57 8.57 -3.75 -10.76
N LEU A 58 7.78 -4.36 -11.64
CA LEU A 58 6.91 -3.67 -12.61
C LEU A 58 5.47 -4.05 -12.25
N ILE A 59 4.79 -3.18 -11.52
CA ILE A 59 3.38 -3.32 -11.15
C ILE A 59 2.63 -2.15 -11.76
N LYS A 60 1.56 -2.43 -12.50
CA LYS A 60 0.73 -1.38 -13.11
C LYS A 60 0.18 -0.48 -12.01
N GLU A 61 0.23 0.83 -12.22
CA GLU A 61 -0.33 1.85 -11.30
C GLU A 61 0.35 1.92 -9.91
N ALA A 62 1.39 1.12 -9.63
CA ALA A 62 2.16 1.22 -8.41
C ALA A 62 3.10 2.43 -8.43
N LYS A 63 3.19 3.12 -7.30
CA LYS A 63 4.18 4.18 -7.08
C LYS A 63 5.57 3.63 -6.83
N ALA A 64 6.60 4.45 -7.09
CA ALA A 64 7.99 4.08 -6.89
C ALA A 64 8.29 3.64 -5.45
N GLU A 65 7.68 4.27 -4.46
CA GLU A 65 7.85 3.92 -3.03
C GLU A 65 7.25 2.55 -2.71
N CYS A 66 6.10 2.21 -3.30
CA CYS A 66 5.48 0.88 -3.20
C CYS A 66 6.40 -0.21 -3.79
N ILE A 67 6.97 0.08 -4.96
CA ILE A 67 7.96 -0.80 -5.60
C ILE A 67 9.19 -0.99 -4.71
N GLN A 68 9.68 0.10 -4.09
CA GLN A 68 10.84 0.04 -3.22
C GLN A 68 10.57 -0.79 -1.95
N ASP A 69 9.39 -0.66 -1.34
CA ASP A 69 9.00 -1.48 -0.19
C ASP A 69 8.99 -2.99 -0.54
N LEU A 70 8.50 -3.37 -1.73
CA LEU A 70 8.57 -4.76 -2.20
C LEU A 70 9.98 -5.25 -2.47
N VAL A 71 10.85 -4.39 -3.01
CA VAL A 71 12.28 -4.72 -3.17
C VAL A 71 12.91 -4.99 -1.81
N ASN A 72 12.64 -4.16 -0.80
CA ASN A 72 13.14 -4.34 0.56
C ASN A 72 12.69 -5.70 1.14
N VAL A 73 11.39 -6.04 1.00
CA VAL A 73 10.86 -7.35 1.41
C VAL A 73 11.62 -8.49 0.73
N LEU A 74 11.88 -8.40 -0.56
CA LEU A 74 12.60 -9.43 -1.31
C LEU A 74 14.05 -9.56 -0.85
N GLU A 75 14.72 -8.44 -0.58
CA GLU A 75 16.12 -8.39 -0.13
C GLU A 75 16.29 -8.97 1.28
N GLU A 76 15.33 -8.74 2.18
CA GLU A 76 15.30 -9.29 3.54
C GLU A 76 15.19 -10.82 3.59
N MET A 77 14.65 -11.46 2.56
CA MET A 77 14.59 -12.92 2.48
C MET A 77 15.99 -13.53 2.39
N LYS A 78 16.46 -14.21 3.44
CA LYS A 78 17.79 -14.84 3.50
C LYS A 78 17.81 -16.24 2.87
N ILE A 79 17.29 -16.38 1.66
CA ILE A 79 17.24 -17.64 0.90
C ILE A 79 17.76 -17.44 -0.53
N PRO A 80 18.22 -18.52 -1.22
CA PRO A 80 18.68 -18.43 -2.60
C PRO A 80 17.63 -17.82 -3.54
N LEU A 81 18.06 -17.10 -4.58
CA LEU A 81 17.18 -16.40 -5.52
C LEU A 81 16.10 -17.30 -6.12
N ALA A 82 16.46 -18.52 -6.55
CA ALA A 82 15.50 -19.47 -7.09
C ALA A 82 14.39 -19.83 -6.09
N ASN A 83 14.74 -19.93 -4.80
CA ASN A 83 13.77 -20.18 -3.73
C ASN A 83 12.92 -18.94 -3.42
N LYS A 84 13.48 -17.72 -3.50
CA LYS A 84 12.70 -16.48 -3.40
C LYS A 84 11.61 -16.45 -4.48
N ILE A 85 12.02 -16.67 -5.74
CA ILE A 85 11.12 -16.65 -6.91
C ILE A 85 10.03 -17.73 -6.75
N LYS A 86 10.42 -18.96 -6.42
CA LYS A 86 9.47 -20.06 -6.17
C LYS A 86 8.49 -19.69 -5.05
N TRP A 87 8.97 -19.13 -3.95
CA TRP A 87 8.13 -18.75 -2.83
C TRP A 87 7.10 -17.69 -3.22
N ILE A 88 7.48 -16.70 -4.05
CA ILE A 88 6.54 -15.69 -4.55
C ILE A 88 5.44 -16.34 -5.41
N PHE A 89 5.79 -17.24 -6.33
CA PHE A 89 4.78 -17.98 -7.12
C PHE A 89 3.81 -18.75 -6.23
N ASP A 90 4.33 -19.44 -5.23
CA ASP A 90 3.52 -20.29 -4.35
C ASP A 90 2.72 -19.47 -3.31
N ASN A 91 3.09 -18.19 -3.08
CA ASN A 91 2.54 -17.35 -2.01
C ASN A 91 2.18 -15.95 -2.52
N TYR A 92 1.61 -15.84 -3.72
CA TYR A 92 1.33 -14.58 -4.43
C TYR A 92 0.69 -13.52 -3.52
N ASP A 93 -0.45 -13.85 -2.90
CA ASP A 93 -1.17 -12.93 -2.02
C ASP A 93 -0.34 -12.55 -0.79
N SER A 94 0.27 -13.54 -0.15
CA SER A 94 1.05 -13.34 1.07
C SER A 94 2.30 -12.49 0.84
N PHE A 95 2.91 -12.58 -0.35
CA PHE A 95 4.04 -11.75 -0.74
C PHE A 95 3.60 -10.29 -0.91
N LEU A 96 2.58 -10.03 -1.72
CA LEU A 96 2.08 -8.67 -1.96
C LEU A 96 1.55 -8.02 -0.67
N LEU A 97 0.88 -8.78 0.20
CA LEU A 97 0.40 -8.26 1.49
C LEU A 97 1.52 -7.98 2.51
N LYS A 98 2.80 -8.27 2.21
CA LYS A 98 3.91 -7.75 3.04
C LYS A 98 3.98 -6.23 3.04
N ILE A 99 3.47 -5.61 1.99
CA ILE A 99 3.35 -4.15 1.85
C ILE A 99 1.88 -3.70 2.00
N TYR A 100 1.14 -4.31 2.93
CA TYR A 100 -0.31 -4.10 3.12
C TYR A 100 -0.72 -2.62 3.26
N GLN A 101 0.18 -1.74 3.71
CA GLN A 101 -0.08 -0.31 3.80
C GLN A 101 -0.44 0.31 2.43
N TRP A 102 -0.04 -0.31 1.33
CA TRP A 102 -0.37 0.11 -0.03
C TRP A 102 -1.69 -0.45 -0.55
N PHE A 103 -2.42 -1.23 0.25
CA PHE A 103 -3.69 -1.82 -0.17
C PHE A 103 -4.87 -1.26 0.62
N GLU A 104 -5.97 -1.03 -0.09
CA GLU A 104 -7.28 -0.74 0.48
C GLU A 104 -8.07 -2.04 0.57
N ARG A 105 -8.52 -2.36 1.79
CA ARG A 105 -9.30 -3.56 2.06
C ARG A 105 -10.78 -3.24 1.85
N TYR A 106 -11.46 -4.00 1.00
CA TYR A 106 -12.89 -3.83 0.72
C TYR A 106 -13.59 -5.20 0.62
N GLN A 107 -14.91 -5.21 0.77
CA GLN A 107 -15.73 -6.42 0.61
C GLN A 107 -16.38 -6.43 -0.76
N THR A 108 -16.39 -7.58 -1.42
CA THR A 108 -17.22 -7.82 -2.60
C THR A 108 -18.13 -9.01 -2.34
N VAL A 109 -19.25 -9.06 -3.04
CA VAL A 109 -20.10 -10.24 -3.14
C VAL A 109 -19.76 -10.93 -4.45
N ASP A 110 -19.49 -12.24 -4.41
CA ASP A 110 -19.28 -13.04 -5.62
C ASP A 110 -20.61 -13.34 -6.32
N GLU A 111 -20.53 -13.97 -7.49
CA GLU A 111 -21.71 -14.33 -8.29
C GLU A 111 -22.65 -15.30 -7.56
N GLN A 112 -22.14 -16.03 -6.56
CA GLN A 112 -22.86 -16.99 -5.73
C GLN A 112 -23.47 -16.34 -4.47
N GLY A 113 -23.30 -15.03 -4.28
CA GLY A 113 -23.83 -14.30 -3.12
C GLY A 113 -22.96 -14.39 -1.86
N SER A 114 -21.76 -14.95 -1.95
CA SER A 114 -20.81 -15.03 -0.83
C SER A 114 -19.97 -13.76 -0.74
N THR A 115 -19.81 -13.24 0.47
CA THR A 115 -18.96 -12.07 0.70
C THR A 115 -17.49 -12.47 0.84
N ALA A 116 -16.63 -11.89 0.01
CA ALA A 116 -15.18 -12.07 0.07
C ALA A 116 -14.47 -10.75 0.40
N MET A 117 -13.41 -10.83 1.20
CA MET A 117 -12.51 -9.71 1.46
C MET A 117 -11.48 -9.62 0.34
N ARG A 118 -11.33 -8.43 -0.26
CA ARG A 118 -10.38 -8.12 -1.34
C ARG A 118 -9.51 -6.92 -0.99
N TYR A 119 -8.43 -6.78 -1.76
CA TYR A 119 -7.38 -5.77 -1.57
C TYR A 119 -7.07 -5.05 -2.88
N LEU A 120 -7.40 -3.77 -2.94
CA LEU A 120 -7.12 -2.91 -4.09
C LEU A 120 -5.83 -2.12 -3.86
N LEU A 121 -4.92 -2.09 -4.85
CA LEU A 121 -3.70 -1.30 -4.76
C LEU A 121 -4.03 0.20 -4.75
N ARG A 122 -3.50 0.92 -3.76
CA ARG A 122 -3.70 2.37 -3.59
C ARG A 122 -2.60 3.16 -4.28
N GLN A 123 -2.96 4.39 -4.65
CA GLN A 123 -1.99 5.40 -5.09
C GLN A 123 -1.20 6.03 -3.94
N GLN A 124 -1.62 5.87 -2.68
CA GLN A 124 -0.90 6.39 -1.52
C GLN A 124 -1.01 5.37 -0.38
N PRO A 125 0.02 5.24 0.46
CA PRO A 125 -0.05 4.33 1.58
C PRO A 125 -1.13 4.82 2.55
N ALA A 126 -1.84 3.91 3.19
CA ALA A 126 -2.63 4.24 4.36
C ALA A 126 -1.70 4.92 5.36
N TYR A 127 -1.97 6.19 5.68
CA TYR A 127 -1.16 6.97 6.61
C TYR A 127 -0.77 6.09 7.80
N ILE A 128 0.53 5.87 7.98
CA ILE A 128 1.04 5.37 9.25
C ILE A 128 0.79 6.52 10.21
N VAL A 129 -0.33 6.47 10.93
CA VAL A 129 -0.43 7.20 12.19
C VAL A 129 0.69 6.60 13.04
N LYS A 130 1.87 7.24 13.04
CA LYS A 130 2.85 7.03 14.09
C LYS A 130 2.05 7.24 15.36
N LYS A 131 1.80 6.17 16.12
CA LYS A 131 1.18 6.30 17.43
C LYS A 131 1.92 7.44 18.12
N PRO A 132 1.24 8.50 18.60
CA PRO A 132 1.93 9.48 19.42
C PRO A 132 2.58 8.70 20.56
N GLU A 133 3.87 8.92 20.75
CA GLU A 133 4.57 8.42 21.93
C GLU A 133 3.71 8.78 23.15
N PRO A 134 3.53 7.86 24.11
CA PRO A 134 2.76 8.17 25.29
C PRO A 134 3.45 9.35 25.98
N LYS A 135 2.85 10.54 25.87
CA LYS A 135 3.19 11.67 26.72
C LYS A 135 3.09 11.15 28.14
N GLN A 136 4.20 11.17 28.87
CA GLN A 136 4.24 10.83 30.28
C GLN A 136 3.04 11.50 30.97
N LYS A 137 2.21 10.70 31.62
CA LYS A 137 1.14 11.20 32.50
C LYS A 137 1.78 12.18 33.49
N PRO A 138 1.21 13.38 33.71
CA PRO A 138 1.43 14.08 34.96
C PRO A 138 0.93 13.18 36.09
N GLU A 139 1.74 12.99 37.13
CA GLU A 139 1.30 12.37 38.37
C GLU A 139 0.06 13.11 38.88
N ALA A 140 -1.04 12.37 39.06
CA ALA A 140 -2.21 12.89 39.75
C ALA A 140 -1.88 12.94 41.25
N PRO A 141 -2.15 14.05 41.96
CA PRO A 141 -2.08 14.06 43.42
C PRO A 141 -3.07 13.05 43.96
N GLN A 142 -2.58 12.10 44.76
CA GLN A 142 -3.44 11.22 45.54
C GLN A 142 -4.21 12.07 46.56
N HIS A 143 -5.53 12.12 46.41
CA HIS A 143 -6.41 12.39 47.54
C HIS A 143 -7.48 11.30 47.55
N GLU A 144 -7.50 10.54 48.65
CA GLU A 144 -8.51 9.53 48.95
C GLU A 144 -9.90 10.19 49.03
N PRO A 145 -10.96 9.59 48.49
CA PRO A 145 -12.32 10.05 48.80
C PRO A 145 -12.76 9.48 50.14
N GLU A 146 -13.10 10.36 51.09
CA GLU A 146 -13.85 10.00 52.30
C GLU A 146 -15.24 9.43 51.94
N PRO A 147 -15.78 8.49 52.74
CA PRO A 147 -17.05 7.84 52.44
C PRO A 147 -18.24 8.76 52.75
N ILE A 148 -18.91 9.27 51.72
CA ILE A 148 -20.15 10.04 51.88
C ILE A 148 -21.33 9.08 52.09
N LYS A 149 -22.03 9.28 53.21
CA LYS A 149 -23.23 8.55 53.65
C LYS A 149 -24.39 8.73 52.67
N VAL A 150 -25.06 7.61 52.38
CA VAL A 150 -26.31 7.49 51.62
C VAL A 150 -27.42 8.34 52.23
N GLN A 151 -28.12 9.14 51.40
CA GLN A 151 -29.50 9.57 51.65
C GLN A 151 -30.35 9.30 50.38
N LYS A 152 -31.56 8.78 50.61
CA LYS A 152 -32.56 8.36 49.60
C LYS A 152 -33.51 9.51 49.22
N GLU A 153 -34.24 9.27 48.12
CA GLU A 153 -35.47 9.94 47.61
C GLU A 153 -35.24 11.22 46.78
N ALA A 154 -35.91 11.52 45.67
CA ALA A 154 -37.14 11.03 45.01
C ALA A 154 -37.07 11.28 43.47
N PRO A 155 -38.01 10.77 42.64
CA PRO A 155 -37.95 10.82 41.17
C PRO A 155 -38.37 12.18 40.61
N ILE A 156 -37.67 12.68 39.58
CA ILE A 156 -38.04 13.90 38.83
C ILE A 156 -38.28 13.54 37.36
N GLU A 157 -39.41 14.01 36.83
CA GLU A 157 -39.96 13.83 35.49
C GLU A 157 -39.03 14.23 34.33
N PRO A 158 -39.18 13.62 33.13
CA PRO A 158 -38.38 13.98 31.95
C PRO A 158 -38.91 15.26 31.27
N LYS A 159 -38.01 16.22 31.01
CA LYS A 159 -38.26 17.37 30.13
C LYS A 159 -38.04 17.01 28.65
N PRO A 160 -38.77 17.66 27.72
CA PRO A 160 -38.78 17.32 26.30
C PRO A 160 -37.47 17.65 25.59
N ILE A 161 -37.04 16.75 24.70
CA ILE A 161 -35.88 16.90 23.82
C ILE A 161 -36.29 17.79 22.63
N HIS A 162 -35.69 18.98 22.50
CA HIS A 162 -35.74 19.74 21.26
C HIS A 162 -34.66 19.22 20.30
N VAL A 163 -35.10 18.58 19.21
CA VAL A 163 -34.26 18.19 18.08
C VAL A 163 -33.97 19.45 17.25
N HIS A 164 -32.73 19.92 17.23
CA HIS A 164 -32.26 20.87 16.22
C HIS A 164 -31.68 20.09 15.05
N VAL A 165 -32.36 20.15 13.91
CA VAL A 165 -31.89 19.66 12.61
C VAL A 165 -31.09 20.79 11.97
N GLU A 166 -29.77 20.70 11.94
CA GLU A 166 -28.96 21.57 11.07
C GLU A 166 -28.85 20.93 9.67
N GLN A 167 -29.41 21.63 8.68
CA GLN A 167 -29.24 21.37 7.25
C GLN A 167 -27.79 21.67 6.81
N PRO A 168 -27.22 20.91 5.85
CA PRO A 168 -25.93 21.26 5.27
C PRO A 168 -26.07 22.47 4.33
N LYS A 169 -25.23 23.50 4.55
CA LYS A 169 -25.05 24.62 3.62
C LYS A 169 -24.23 24.17 2.41
N GLU A 170 -24.81 24.31 1.24
CA GLU A 170 -24.12 24.25 -0.05
C GLU A 170 -23.28 25.51 -0.33
N THR A 171 -22.26 25.28 -1.16
CA THR A 171 -21.57 26.19 -2.10
C THR A 171 -20.62 27.29 -1.60
N ILE A 172 -19.35 27.15 -2.01
CA ILE A 172 -18.47 28.25 -2.42
C ILE A 172 -17.80 27.83 -3.75
N PRO A 173 -17.74 28.71 -4.77
CA PRO A 173 -17.26 28.37 -6.12
C PRO A 173 -15.73 28.32 -6.18
N PHE A 174 -15.19 27.36 -6.93
CA PHE A 174 -13.75 27.33 -7.25
C PHE A 174 -13.48 28.26 -8.43
N GLU A 175 -12.84 29.41 -8.17
CA GLU A 175 -12.29 30.27 -9.21
C GLU A 175 -11.16 29.53 -9.96
N LEU A 176 -11.39 29.31 -11.25
CA LEU A 176 -10.36 28.92 -12.21
C LEU A 176 -9.43 30.11 -12.44
N ARG A 177 -8.27 30.16 -11.77
CA ARG A 177 -7.19 31.06 -12.20
C ARG A 177 -6.31 30.35 -13.22
N MET A 178 -6.63 30.59 -14.49
CA MET A 178 -5.68 30.42 -15.58
C MET A 178 -4.49 31.36 -15.35
N ARG A 179 -3.28 30.78 -15.32
CA ARG A 179 -2.06 31.50 -15.66
C ARG A 179 -1.42 30.77 -16.82
N THR A 180 -1.78 31.19 -18.03
CA THR A 180 -0.89 31.18 -19.18
C THR A 180 0.12 32.32 -19.04
N ASP A 181 1.21 32.18 -19.78
CA ASP A 181 2.25 33.17 -20.11
C ASP A 181 3.56 33.10 -19.32
N LYS A 182 4.44 32.18 -19.76
CA LYS A 182 5.67 32.58 -20.46
C LYS A 182 6.33 31.43 -21.23
N PRO A 183 6.86 31.68 -22.45
CA PRO A 183 7.40 30.66 -23.34
C PRO A 183 8.83 30.23 -23.02
N LEU A 184 9.20 29.07 -23.56
CA LEU A 184 10.55 28.50 -23.64
C LEU A 184 11.60 29.55 -24.06
N GLN A 185 12.79 29.47 -23.46
CA GLN A 185 14.02 29.86 -24.13
C GLN A 185 14.97 28.65 -24.17
N LEU A 186 15.24 28.20 -25.40
CA LEU A 186 16.45 27.48 -25.77
C LEU A 186 17.65 28.41 -25.52
N ILE A 187 18.70 27.88 -24.89
CA ILE A 187 20.06 28.31 -25.22
C ILE A 187 20.90 27.05 -25.35
N ASP A 188 21.05 26.63 -26.60
CA ASP A 188 22.23 25.92 -27.09
C ASP A 188 23.25 27.00 -27.42
N GLN A 189 24.46 26.95 -26.83
CA GLN A 189 25.69 27.26 -27.56
C GLN A 189 26.85 26.46 -26.97
N SER A 190 27.31 25.55 -27.81
CA SER A 190 28.64 24.97 -27.82
C SER A 190 29.67 26.06 -28.16
N GLN A 191 30.69 26.24 -27.32
CA GLN A 191 32.13 26.42 -27.66
C GLN A 191 32.93 26.77 -26.40
#